data_AF-A0A976E708-F1
#
_entry.id   AF-A0A976E708-F1
#
_cell.length_a   1.000
_cell.length_b   1.000
_cell.length_c   1.000
_cell.angle_alpha   90.00
_cell.angle_beta   90.00
_cell.angle_gamma   90.00
#
_symmetry.space_group_name_H-M   'P 1'
#
loop_
_entity.id
_entity.type
_entity.pdbx_description
1 polymer ?
#
loop_
_entity_poly.entity_id
_entity_poly.type
_entity_poly.pdbx_seq_one_letter_code
_entity_poly.pdbx_strand_id
1 'polypeptide(L)'
;LNAFELMKSMIEAGASGVHFEDQLASVKKCGHMGGKVLVPTRDAVEKLQAARFAADVMGTPTVLLARTDAEAADLVTSDIDENDRPYITGERTVEGFFKTRPGFDQALSRGLAYAPYADLIWCETGKPDLEFARKFAEGIHKQFPGKMLAYNCSPSFNWKKNLDEATIAKFQRELGAMGYKFQFITLAGFHSLNYGMFNLAYGYARNNMSAFVELQEQEFAAAARGFTAVKHQREVGTGYFDAVTQVVQGGKSSTTALHGSTEDEQFFDAKQPALKLAVGQND
;
A
#
# COMPACT_ATOMS: atom_id res chain seq x y z
N LEU A 1 17.43 8.16 14.35
CA LEU A 1 16.80 7.41 15.46
C LEU A 1 15.33 7.07 15.18
N ASN A 2 14.42 8.04 14.94
CA ASN A 2 13.01 7.70 14.70
C ASN A 2 12.78 6.75 13.51
N ALA A 3 13.54 6.88 12.41
CA ALA A 3 13.46 5.95 11.28
C ALA A 3 13.84 4.51 11.66
N PHE A 4 14.84 4.34 12.53
CA PHE A 4 15.28 3.04 13.05
C PHE A 4 14.19 2.39 13.92
N GLU A 5 13.62 3.13 14.89
CA GLU A 5 12.54 2.60 15.75
C GLU A 5 11.24 2.33 14.99
N LEU A 6 10.91 3.16 13.99
CA LEU A 6 9.77 2.91 13.12
C LEU A 6 9.97 1.62 12.31
N MET A 7 11.15 1.42 11.73
CA MET A 7 11.45 0.21 10.99
C MET A 7 11.36 -1.04 11.88
N LYS A 8 11.90 -1.00 13.11
CA LYS A 8 11.75 -2.09 14.09
C LYS A 8 10.28 -2.40 14.37
N SER A 9 9.49 -1.38 14.71
CA SER A 9 8.05 -1.53 14.97
C SER A 9 7.32 -2.17 13.79
N MET A 10 7.68 -1.79 12.55
CA MET A 10 7.09 -2.38 11.34
C MET A 10 7.49 -3.85 11.18
N ILE A 11 8.74 -4.20 11.47
CA ILE A 11 9.23 -5.59 11.42
C ILE A 11 8.53 -6.44 12.48
N GLU A 12 8.41 -5.96 13.72
CA GLU A 12 7.70 -6.64 14.80
C GLU A 12 6.22 -6.87 14.48
N ALA A 13 5.59 -5.94 13.76
CA ALA A 13 4.23 -6.07 13.26
C ALA A 13 4.09 -6.99 12.03
N GLY A 14 5.19 -7.54 11.50
CA GLY A 14 5.19 -8.49 10.38
C GLY A 14 5.23 -7.85 8.98
N ALA A 15 5.62 -6.57 8.85
CA ALA A 15 5.74 -5.92 7.55
C ALA A 15 6.86 -6.55 6.69
N SER A 16 6.55 -6.91 5.44
CA SER A 16 7.55 -7.45 4.50
C SER A 16 8.44 -6.37 3.87
N GLY A 17 7.96 -5.12 3.84
CA GLY A 17 8.72 -3.99 3.33
C GLY A 17 8.19 -2.66 3.83
N VAL A 18 9.07 -1.65 3.88
CA VAL A 18 8.77 -0.31 4.39
C VAL A 18 9.36 0.73 3.43
N HIS A 19 8.60 1.79 3.16
CA HIS A 19 9.09 2.91 2.37
C HIS A 19 9.41 4.12 3.26
N PHE A 20 10.47 4.85 2.90
CA PHE A 20 10.83 6.12 3.52
C PHE A 20 10.96 7.20 2.44
N GLU A 21 10.54 8.41 2.76
CA GLU A 21 10.57 9.55 1.83
C GLU A 21 11.51 10.67 2.29
N ASP A 22 11.98 11.46 1.33
CA ASP A 22 12.93 12.55 1.50
C ASP A 22 12.28 13.88 1.95
N GLN A 23 11.08 13.86 2.53
CA GLN A 23 10.44 15.04 3.13
C GLN A 23 10.91 15.32 4.56
N LEU A 24 10.80 16.59 4.97
CA LEU A 24 10.93 17.02 6.36
C LEU A 24 9.70 16.56 7.17
N ALA A 25 9.94 15.74 8.19
CA ALA A 25 8.89 15.08 8.96
C ALA A 25 7.89 16.06 9.62
N SER A 26 8.37 17.19 10.16
CA SER A 26 7.53 18.18 10.87
C SER A 26 6.53 18.90 9.96
N VAL A 27 6.72 18.84 8.64
CA VAL A 27 5.85 19.49 7.65
C VAL A 27 5.45 18.54 6.51
N LYS A 28 5.53 17.23 6.72
CA LYS A 28 5.18 16.19 5.73
C LYS A 28 3.82 16.46 5.08
N LYS A 29 3.72 16.20 3.77
CA LYS A 29 2.46 16.25 3.00
C LYS A 29 2.27 14.99 2.17
N CYS A 30 1.02 14.73 1.75
CA CYS A 30 0.77 13.79 0.67
C CYS A 30 1.53 14.24 -0.59
N GLY A 31 2.06 13.29 -1.37
CA GLY A 31 2.87 13.59 -2.56
C GLY A 31 2.18 14.44 -3.63
N HIS A 32 0.85 14.46 -3.61
CA HIS A 32 -0.01 15.20 -4.54
C HIS A 32 -0.54 16.53 -3.95
N MET A 33 0.02 16.98 -2.82
CA MET A 33 -0.29 18.27 -2.21
C MET A 33 0.89 19.25 -2.39
N GLY A 34 0.60 20.54 -2.40
CA GLY A 34 1.62 21.59 -2.37
C GLY A 34 2.27 21.77 -0.99
N GLY A 35 3.32 22.59 -0.92
CA GLY A 35 4.02 22.90 0.33
C GLY A 35 4.86 21.75 0.90
N LYS A 36 5.39 20.89 0.02
CA LYS A 36 6.35 19.83 0.37
C LYS A 36 7.72 20.45 0.60
N VAL A 37 8.39 20.02 1.67
CA VAL A 37 9.76 20.45 1.98
C VAL A 37 10.65 19.22 2.00
N LEU A 38 11.65 19.20 1.12
CA LEU A 38 12.68 18.16 1.08
C LEU A 38 13.68 18.34 2.23
N VAL A 39 14.24 17.24 2.71
CA VAL A 39 15.52 17.26 3.44
C VAL A 39 16.68 17.14 2.44
N PRO A 40 17.92 17.51 2.81
CA PRO A 40 19.10 17.25 2.00
C PRO A 40 19.22 15.78 1.61
N THR A 41 19.84 15.51 0.47
CA THR A 41 20.04 14.15 -0.05
C THR A 41 20.70 13.25 0.99
N ARG A 42 21.73 13.74 1.69
CA ARG A 42 22.41 13.04 2.78
C ARG A 42 21.49 12.67 3.93
N ASP A 43 20.56 13.54 4.32
CA ASP A 43 19.63 13.26 5.43
C ASP A 43 18.66 12.14 5.04
N ALA A 44 18.22 12.11 3.77
CA ALA A 44 17.41 11.02 3.25
C ALA A 44 18.19 9.70 3.21
N VAL A 45 19.47 9.72 2.80
CA VAL A 45 20.36 8.54 2.85
C VAL A 45 20.57 8.05 4.29
N GLU A 46 20.82 8.95 5.24
CA GLU A 46 20.96 8.61 6.67
C GLU A 46 19.68 7.94 7.22
N LYS A 47 18.49 8.38 6.79
CA LYS A 47 17.22 7.68 7.12
C LYS A 47 17.17 6.27 6.54
N LEU A 48 17.57 6.08 5.27
CA LEU A 48 17.59 4.75 4.63
C LEU A 48 18.60 3.81 5.31
N GLN A 49 19.79 4.30 5.65
CA GLN A 49 20.78 3.54 6.40
C GLN A 49 20.27 3.16 7.79
N ALA A 50 19.60 4.07 8.49
CA ALA A 50 18.97 3.77 9.78
C ALA A 50 17.89 2.69 9.66
N ALA A 51 17.09 2.71 8.59
CA ALA A 51 16.10 1.65 8.33
C ALA A 51 16.76 0.32 7.99
N ARG A 52 17.80 0.30 7.14
CA ARG A 52 18.55 -0.94 6.86
C ARG A 52 19.20 -1.50 8.13
N PHE A 53 19.84 -0.65 8.93
CA PHE A 53 20.45 -1.06 10.20
C PHE A 53 19.42 -1.66 11.16
N ALA A 54 18.20 -1.13 11.23
CA ALA A 54 17.12 -1.75 11.99
C ALA A 54 16.77 -3.15 11.50
N ALA A 55 16.66 -3.36 10.19
CA ALA A 55 16.42 -4.69 9.62
C ALA A 55 17.56 -5.67 9.93
N ASP A 56 18.82 -5.21 9.83
CA ASP A 56 20.00 -6.01 10.14
C ASP A 56 20.03 -6.42 11.63
N VAL A 57 19.73 -5.48 12.55
CA VAL A 57 19.64 -5.75 14.00
C VAL A 57 18.52 -6.74 14.32
N MET A 58 17.38 -6.64 13.63
CA MET A 58 16.24 -7.56 13.79
C MET A 58 16.47 -8.90 13.08
N GLY A 59 17.53 -9.05 12.29
CA GLY A 59 17.85 -10.28 11.57
C GLY A 59 16.87 -10.62 10.45
N THR A 60 16.22 -9.63 9.85
CA THR A 60 15.21 -9.84 8.80
C THR A 60 15.60 -9.21 7.46
N PRO A 61 15.38 -9.89 6.32
CA PRO A 61 15.65 -9.34 4.99
C PRO A 61 14.51 -8.42 4.53
N THR A 62 14.06 -7.49 5.38
CA THR A 62 12.94 -6.60 5.09
C THR A 62 13.25 -5.70 3.90
N VAL A 63 12.30 -5.60 2.97
CA VAL A 63 12.46 -4.81 1.75
C VAL A 63 12.40 -3.32 2.06
N LEU A 64 13.40 -2.56 1.62
CA LEU A 64 13.50 -1.11 1.82
C LEU A 64 13.25 -0.35 0.52
N LEU A 65 12.29 0.58 0.56
CA LEU A 65 11.87 1.35 -0.60
C LEU A 65 12.17 2.85 -0.38
N ALA A 66 13.02 3.43 -1.23
CA ALA A 66 13.34 4.84 -1.18
C ALA A 66 12.39 5.65 -2.06
N ARG A 67 11.72 6.63 -1.46
CA ARG A 67 10.82 7.55 -2.15
C ARG A 67 11.43 8.94 -2.25
N THR A 68 11.34 9.55 -3.42
CA THR A 68 11.59 10.99 -3.61
C THR A 68 10.32 11.75 -3.96
N ASP A 69 10.17 12.94 -3.37
CA ASP A 69 9.09 13.88 -3.63
C ASP A 69 9.51 15.10 -4.49
N ALA A 70 10.75 15.09 -4.99
CA ALA A 70 11.39 16.21 -5.68
C ALA A 70 10.80 16.56 -7.06
N GLU A 71 9.91 15.74 -7.61
CA GLU A 71 9.21 16.10 -8.85
C GLU A 71 8.34 17.36 -8.69
N ALA A 72 7.77 17.56 -7.50
CA ALA A 72 6.87 18.70 -7.23
C ALA A 72 7.25 19.53 -5.98
N ALA A 73 8.20 19.07 -5.16
CA ALA A 73 8.62 19.82 -3.96
C ALA A 73 9.57 20.97 -4.35
N ASP A 74 9.14 22.20 -4.11
CA ASP A 74 9.86 23.43 -4.45
C ASP A 74 10.64 24.04 -3.27
N LEU A 75 10.68 23.34 -2.13
CA LEU A 75 11.40 23.74 -0.92
C LEU A 75 12.36 22.64 -0.45
N VAL A 76 13.49 23.04 0.13
CA VAL A 76 14.45 22.16 0.81
C VAL A 76 15.00 22.84 2.06
N THR A 77 15.27 22.08 3.12
CA THR A 77 15.65 22.68 4.41
C THR A 77 17.03 23.34 4.42
N SER A 78 17.97 22.85 3.60
CA SER A 78 19.35 23.34 3.55
C SER A 78 20.00 23.07 2.18
N ASP A 79 20.95 23.90 1.80
CA ASP A 79 21.83 23.80 0.61
C ASP A 79 23.18 23.12 0.92
N ILE A 80 23.29 22.45 2.06
CA ILE A 80 24.54 21.85 2.55
C ILE A 80 25.09 20.74 1.65
N ASP A 81 24.22 20.04 0.93
CA ASP A 81 24.55 18.86 0.13
C ASP A 81 24.83 19.22 -1.34
N GLU A 82 25.97 18.76 -1.85
CA GLU A 82 26.39 19.01 -3.24
C GLU A 82 25.44 18.40 -4.28
N ASN A 83 24.73 17.33 -3.94
CA ASN A 83 23.73 16.73 -4.83
C ASN A 83 22.52 17.66 -5.04
N ASP A 84 22.23 18.53 -4.08
CA ASP A 84 21.08 19.43 -4.09
C ASP A 84 21.40 20.82 -4.64
N ARG A 85 22.64 21.29 -4.46
CA ARG A 85 23.11 22.62 -4.91
C ARG A 85 22.75 22.97 -6.35
N PRO A 86 22.83 22.06 -7.36
CA PRO A 86 22.47 22.37 -8.74
C PRO A 86 21.01 22.77 -8.95
N TYR A 87 20.13 22.55 -7.97
CA TYR A 87 18.69 22.82 -8.06
C TYR A 87 18.26 24.03 -7.21
N ILE A 88 19.08 24.47 -6.27
CA ILE A 88 18.80 25.63 -5.42
C ILE A 88 18.72 26.91 -6.26
N THR A 89 17.77 27.79 -5.94
CA THR A 89 17.57 29.07 -6.66
C THR A 89 18.34 30.22 -6.02
N GLY A 90 18.73 30.10 -4.75
CA GLY A 90 19.32 31.15 -3.93
C GLY A 90 18.30 31.94 -3.09
N GLU A 91 17.00 31.76 -3.33
CA GLU A 91 15.94 32.37 -2.53
C GLU A 91 15.63 31.57 -1.26
N ARG A 92 15.19 32.27 -0.21
CA ARG A 92 14.70 31.66 1.03
C ARG A 92 13.29 32.12 1.39
N THR A 93 12.55 31.27 2.08
CA THR A 93 11.23 31.59 2.64
C THR A 93 11.33 32.26 4.02
N VAL A 94 10.21 32.73 4.56
CA VAL A 94 10.16 33.37 5.89
C VAL A 94 10.48 32.40 7.04
N GLU A 95 10.20 31.11 6.86
CA GLU A 95 10.57 30.02 7.77
C GLU A 95 12.05 29.64 7.63
N GLY A 96 12.72 30.16 6.59
CA GLY A 96 14.13 29.93 6.32
C GLY A 96 14.44 28.75 5.41
N PHE A 97 13.44 28.12 4.78
CA PHE A 97 13.69 27.08 3.78
C PHE A 97 14.28 27.67 2.50
N PHE A 98 15.10 26.90 1.79
CA PHE A 98 15.60 27.27 0.47
C PHE A 98 14.60 26.88 -0.60
N LYS A 99 14.41 27.74 -1.59
CA LYS A 99 13.69 27.35 -2.81
C LYS A 99 14.59 26.50 -3.71
N THR A 100 14.01 25.43 -4.25
CA THR A 100 14.65 24.52 -5.20
C THR A 100 13.81 24.44 -6.48
N ARG A 101 14.44 24.10 -7.61
CA ARG A 101 13.75 23.84 -8.87
C ARG A 101 13.21 22.40 -8.87
N PRO A 102 11.90 22.18 -8.65
CA PRO A 102 11.34 20.83 -8.71
C PRO A 102 11.37 20.28 -10.13
N GLY A 103 11.29 18.96 -10.25
CA GLY A 103 11.05 18.29 -11.52
C GLY A 103 11.90 17.06 -11.74
N PHE A 104 11.93 16.61 -13.00
CA PHE A 104 12.56 15.35 -13.40
C PHE A 104 14.03 15.27 -13.01
N ASP A 105 14.84 16.29 -13.29
CA ASP A 105 16.29 16.23 -13.08
C ASP A 105 16.65 16.08 -11.60
N GLN A 106 15.96 16.80 -10.72
CA GLN A 106 16.18 16.69 -9.28
C GLN A 106 15.71 15.33 -8.74
N ALA A 107 14.54 14.86 -9.18
CA ALA A 107 14.01 13.56 -8.79
C ALA A 107 14.92 12.40 -9.24
N LEU A 108 15.44 12.45 -10.47
CA LEU A 108 16.37 11.46 -10.98
C LEU A 108 17.69 11.47 -10.21
N SER A 109 18.26 12.66 -9.97
CA SER A 109 19.49 12.82 -9.19
C SER A 109 19.35 12.19 -7.80
N ARG A 110 18.24 12.48 -7.10
CA ARG A 110 17.95 11.89 -5.79
C ARG A 110 17.72 10.38 -5.86
N GLY A 111 16.96 9.90 -6.83
CA GLY A 111 16.79 8.47 -7.06
C GLY A 111 18.12 7.73 -7.22
N LEU A 112 19.04 8.28 -8.02
CA LEU A 112 20.40 7.74 -8.20
C LEU A 112 21.19 7.71 -6.88
N ALA A 113 21.12 8.77 -6.08
CA ALA A 113 21.78 8.84 -4.78
C ALA A 113 21.23 7.81 -3.77
N TYR A 114 19.93 7.48 -3.88
CA TYR A 114 19.28 6.51 -2.98
C TYR A 114 19.48 5.05 -3.40
N ALA A 115 19.75 4.81 -4.68
CA ALA A 115 19.82 3.47 -5.26
C ALA A 115 20.74 2.49 -4.52
N PRO A 116 21.92 2.86 -4.00
CA PRO A 116 22.78 1.94 -3.25
C PRO A 116 22.20 1.50 -1.90
N TYR A 117 21.26 2.26 -1.34
CA TYR A 117 20.76 2.09 0.02
C TYR A 117 19.35 1.49 0.09
N ALA A 118 18.73 1.24 -1.07
CA ALA A 118 17.37 0.71 -1.15
C ALA A 118 17.24 -0.40 -2.20
N ASP A 119 16.30 -1.30 -1.94
CA ASP A 119 15.95 -2.41 -2.82
C ASP A 119 15.10 -1.91 -4.00
N LEU A 120 14.22 -0.94 -3.73
CA LEU A 120 13.36 -0.30 -4.71
C LEU A 120 13.43 1.23 -4.61
N ILE A 121 13.20 1.89 -5.75
CA ILE A 121 13.11 3.36 -5.84
C ILE A 121 11.73 3.77 -6.35
N TRP A 122 11.15 4.80 -5.75
CA TRP A 122 9.87 5.38 -6.14
C TRP A 122 10.02 6.91 -6.27
N CYS A 123 9.70 7.44 -7.45
CA CYS A 123 9.46 8.87 -7.64
C CYS A 123 7.96 9.13 -7.59
N GLU A 124 7.49 9.97 -6.68
CA GLU A 124 6.11 10.49 -6.80
C GLU A 124 6.01 11.42 -8.02
N THR A 125 4.87 11.43 -8.70
CA THR A 125 4.64 12.23 -9.91
C THR A 125 3.33 13.01 -9.83
N GLY A 126 3.25 14.16 -10.52
CA GLY A 126 2.02 14.94 -10.61
C GLY A 126 0.93 14.36 -11.52
N LYS A 127 1.26 13.41 -12.41
CA LYS A 127 0.34 12.80 -13.39
C LYS A 127 0.70 11.33 -13.67
N PRO A 128 -0.28 10.51 -14.15
CA PRO A 128 -0.02 9.16 -14.62
C PRO A 128 0.55 9.22 -16.05
N ASP A 129 1.88 9.38 -16.16
CA ASP A 129 2.59 9.58 -17.43
C ASP A 129 3.62 8.45 -17.66
N LEU A 130 3.38 7.61 -18.68
CA LEU A 130 4.28 6.50 -19.04
C LEU A 130 5.61 6.99 -19.64
N GLU A 131 5.63 8.15 -20.28
CA GLU A 131 6.86 8.70 -20.87
C GLU A 131 7.79 9.24 -19.79
N PHE A 132 7.23 9.92 -18.78
CA PHE A 132 7.99 10.30 -17.58
C PHE A 132 8.54 9.04 -16.89
N ALA A 133 7.69 8.03 -16.68
CA ALA A 133 8.06 6.79 -16.02
C ALA A 133 9.20 6.07 -16.76
N ARG A 134 9.10 5.98 -18.09
CA ARG A 134 10.12 5.38 -18.95
C ARG A 134 11.47 6.11 -18.81
N LYS A 135 11.48 7.44 -18.92
CA LYS A 135 12.71 8.25 -18.79
C LYS A 135 13.35 8.10 -17.40
N PHE A 136 12.54 8.07 -16.35
CA PHE A 136 13.04 7.89 -14.99
C PHE A 136 13.68 6.51 -14.83
N ALA A 137 13.00 5.47 -15.30
CA ALA A 137 13.52 4.10 -15.28
C ALA A 137 14.83 3.95 -16.06
N GLU A 138 14.88 4.47 -17.29
CA GLU A 138 16.09 4.48 -18.12
C GLU A 138 17.25 5.22 -17.44
N GLY A 139 16.96 6.37 -16.81
CA GLY A 139 17.94 7.15 -16.07
C GLY A 139 18.55 6.39 -14.89
N ILE A 140 17.70 5.71 -14.09
CA ILE A 140 18.15 4.86 -12.98
C ILE A 140 18.95 3.67 -13.51
N HIS A 141 18.42 2.94 -14.49
CA HIS A 141 19.03 1.71 -15.02
C HIS A 141 20.33 1.94 -15.77
N LYS A 142 20.57 3.16 -16.26
CA LYS A 142 21.86 3.53 -16.85
C LYS A 142 23.02 3.39 -15.86
N GLN A 143 22.79 3.69 -14.57
CA GLN A 143 23.81 3.56 -13.52
C GLN A 143 23.62 2.30 -12.67
N PHE A 144 22.37 1.88 -12.47
CA PHE A 144 22.00 0.71 -11.68
C PHE A 144 21.12 -0.24 -12.51
N PRO A 145 21.71 -0.97 -13.48
CA PRO A 145 20.96 -1.91 -14.31
C PRO A 145 20.14 -2.90 -13.46
N GLY A 146 18.86 -3.04 -13.76
CA GLY A 146 17.97 -3.96 -13.07
C GLY A 146 17.48 -3.50 -11.68
N LYS A 147 17.83 -2.30 -11.23
CA LYS A 147 17.28 -1.73 -9.98
C LYS A 147 15.75 -1.71 -10.04
N MET A 148 15.09 -2.37 -9.10
CA MET A 148 13.64 -2.45 -9.08
C MET A 148 13.04 -1.08 -8.76
N LEU A 149 11.90 -0.78 -9.39
CA LEU A 149 11.19 0.48 -9.19
C LEU A 149 9.80 0.23 -8.63
N ALA A 150 9.23 1.27 -8.03
CA ALA A 150 7.87 1.27 -7.54
C ALA A 150 7.07 2.46 -8.10
N TYR A 151 5.78 2.23 -8.35
CA TYR A 151 4.88 3.22 -8.94
C TYR A 151 3.57 3.32 -8.15
N ASN A 152 3.21 4.53 -7.77
CA ASN A 152 1.91 4.84 -7.18
C ASN A 152 0.89 5.14 -8.29
N CYS A 153 -0.02 4.20 -8.53
CA CYS A 153 -1.20 4.40 -9.35
C CYS A 153 -2.24 5.23 -8.57
N SER A 154 -1.90 6.50 -8.30
CA SER A 154 -2.58 7.35 -7.33
C SER A 154 -4.04 7.66 -7.68
N PRO A 155 -4.99 7.52 -6.74
CA PRO A 155 -6.34 8.05 -6.88
C PRO A 155 -6.42 9.59 -6.86
N SER A 156 -5.34 10.28 -6.45
CA SER A 156 -5.26 11.74 -6.58
C SER A 156 -5.17 12.19 -8.05
N PHE A 157 -4.89 11.27 -8.98
CA PHE A 157 -5.02 11.53 -10.39
C PHE A 157 -6.48 11.43 -10.85
N ASN A 158 -6.92 12.40 -11.64
CA ASN A 158 -8.10 12.19 -12.47
C ASN A 158 -7.68 11.37 -13.71
N TRP A 159 -7.83 10.06 -13.65
CA TRP A 159 -7.35 9.12 -14.68
C TRP A 159 -7.92 9.41 -16.07
N LYS A 160 -9.25 9.49 -16.22
CA LYS A 160 -9.91 9.77 -17.51
C LYS A 160 -9.68 11.18 -18.05
N LYS A 161 -9.27 12.13 -17.21
CA LYS A 161 -8.84 13.46 -17.67
C LYS A 161 -7.43 13.42 -18.29
N ASN A 162 -6.57 12.51 -17.85
CA ASN A 162 -5.18 12.44 -18.31
C ASN A 162 -4.97 11.40 -19.41
N LEU A 163 -5.73 10.30 -19.42
CA LEU A 163 -5.48 9.14 -20.27
C LEU A 163 -6.76 8.63 -20.93
N ASP A 164 -6.61 8.08 -22.14
CA ASP A 164 -7.65 7.29 -22.81
C ASP A 164 -7.80 5.88 -22.22
N GLU A 165 -8.90 5.21 -22.54
CA GLU A 165 -9.22 3.88 -22.00
C GLU A 165 -8.21 2.80 -22.39
N ALA A 166 -7.68 2.87 -23.62
CA ALA A 166 -6.69 1.91 -24.11
C ALA A 166 -5.37 2.02 -23.32
N THR A 167 -4.97 3.24 -22.96
CA THR A 167 -3.77 3.52 -22.18
C THR A 167 -3.97 3.14 -20.72
N ILE A 168 -5.12 3.46 -20.12
CA ILE A 168 -5.47 3.00 -18.76
C ILE A 168 -5.39 1.47 -18.67
N ALA A 169 -5.97 0.75 -19.65
CA ALA A 169 -6.02 -0.70 -19.66
C ALA A 169 -4.63 -1.38 -19.72
N LYS A 170 -3.64 -0.74 -20.35
CA LYS A 170 -2.26 -1.27 -20.43
C LYS A 170 -1.28 -0.67 -19.43
N PHE A 171 -1.68 0.36 -18.67
CA PHE A 171 -0.78 1.21 -17.89
C PHE A 171 0.19 0.41 -17.00
N GLN A 172 -0.34 -0.49 -16.18
CA GLN A 172 0.48 -1.30 -15.26
C GLN A 172 1.39 -2.30 -15.97
N ARG A 173 0.95 -2.85 -17.11
CA ARG A 173 1.75 -3.78 -17.91
C ARG A 173 2.96 -3.08 -18.53
N GLU A 174 2.76 -1.89 -19.08
CA GLU A 174 3.84 -1.07 -19.63
C GLU A 174 4.84 -0.66 -18.52
N LEU A 175 4.35 -0.22 -17.35
CA LEU A 175 5.21 0.04 -16.18
C LEU A 175 6.02 -1.20 -15.77
N GLY A 176 5.40 -2.38 -15.76
CA GLY A 176 6.07 -3.63 -15.42
C GLY A 176 7.25 -3.96 -16.35
N ALA A 177 7.10 -3.68 -17.65
CA ALA A 177 8.16 -3.83 -18.65
C ALA A 177 9.32 -2.84 -18.44
N MET A 178 9.05 -1.65 -17.91
CA MET A 178 10.07 -0.63 -17.58
C MET A 178 10.81 -0.91 -16.27
N GLY A 179 10.43 -1.92 -15.49
CA GLY A 179 11.08 -2.27 -14.23
C GLY A 179 10.34 -1.82 -12.96
N TYR A 180 9.12 -1.27 -13.08
CA TYR A 180 8.25 -1.01 -11.93
C TYR A 180 7.62 -2.31 -11.44
N LYS A 181 8.32 -3.00 -10.53
CA LYS A 181 7.97 -4.33 -10.02
C LYS A 181 7.01 -4.30 -8.85
N PHE A 182 6.88 -3.16 -8.19
CA PHE A 182 5.85 -2.94 -7.18
C PHE A 182 4.94 -1.78 -7.58
N GLN A 183 3.66 -2.07 -7.79
CA GLN A 183 2.67 -1.08 -8.25
C GLN A 183 1.46 -1.13 -7.33
N PHE A 184 0.98 0.02 -6.88
CA PHE A 184 -0.04 0.09 -5.84
C PHE A 184 -0.97 1.28 -6.03
N ILE A 185 -2.22 1.12 -5.62
CA ILE A 185 -3.22 2.19 -5.57
C ILE A 185 -3.36 2.60 -4.10
N THR A 186 -2.71 3.69 -3.71
CA THR A 186 -2.61 4.15 -2.31
C THR A 186 -3.95 4.27 -1.57
N LEU A 187 -4.96 4.88 -2.20
CA LEU A 187 -6.24 5.19 -1.54
C LEU A 187 -7.40 4.27 -1.96
N ALA A 188 -7.11 3.08 -2.51
CA ALA A 188 -8.15 2.14 -2.96
C ALA A 188 -9.14 1.77 -1.84
N GLY A 189 -8.64 1.49 -0.63
CA GLY A 189 -9.47 1.20 0.53
C GLY A 189 -10.36 2.37 0.94
N PHE A 190 -9.80 3.60 0.97
CA PHE A 190 -10.57 4.81 1.32
C PHE A 190 -11.72 5.05 0.33
N HIS A 191 -11.45 4.99 -0.98
CA HIS A 191 -12.48 5.22 -1.99
C HIS A 191 -13.55 4.13 -2.00
N SER A 192 -13.15 2.86 -1.95
CA SER A 192 -14.10 1.73 -1.96
C SER A 192 -15.00 1.72 -0.72
N LEU A 193 -14.44 1.95 0.47
CA LEU A 193 -15.19 1.99 1.73
C LEU A 193 -16.20 3.14 1.76
N ASN A 194 -15.75 4.37 1.47
CA ASN A 194 -16.62 5.55 1.54
C ASN A 194 -17.72 5.49 0.48
N TYR A 195 -17.38 5.13 -0.76
CA TYR A 195 -18.36 5.08 -1.84
C TYR A 195 -19.38 3.95 -1.63
N GLY A 196 -18.91 2.76 -1.21
CA GLY A 196 -19.78 1.62 -0.91
C GLY A 196 -20.79 1.97 0.19
N MET A 197 -20.32 2.53 1.31
CA MET A 197 -21.20 2.92 2.41
C MET A 197 -22.13 4.08 2.04
N PHE A 198 -21.66 5.06 1.27
CA PHE A 198 -22.50 6.17 0.80
C PHE A 198 -23.66 5.65 -0.06
N ASN A 199 -23.39 4.77 -1.02
CA ASN A 199 -24.42 4.19 -1.88
C ASN A 199 -25.44 3.38 -1.06
N LEU A 200 -24.97 2.53 -0.13
CA LEU A 200 -25.85 1.77 0.75
C LEU A 200 -26.72 2.70 1.60
N ALA A 201 -26.14 3.68 2.29
CA ALA A 201 -26.88 4.62 3.14
C ALA A 201 -27.87 5.47 2.33
N TYR A 202 -27.48 5.93 1.14
CA TYR A 202 -28.34 6.70 0.26
C TYR A 202 -29.55 5.89 -0.21
N GLY A 203 -29.33 4.63 -0.61
CA GLY A 203 -30.38 3.70 -1.01
C GLY A 203 -31.28 3.33 0.16
N TYR A 204 -30.69 2.99 1.31
CA TYR A 204 -31.42 2.57 2.51
C TYR A 204 -32.34 3.69 3.03
N ALA A 205 -31.89 4.95 3.00
CA ALA A 205 -32.72 6.10 3.39
C ALA A 205 -33.98 6.29 2.51
N ARG A 206 -34.03 5.68 1.32
CA ARG A 206 -35.13 5.83 0.35
C ARG A 206 -35.95 4.56 0.19
N ASN A 207 -35.29 3.40 0.24
CA ASN A 207 -35.85 2.12 -0.14
C ASN A 207 -35.76 1.08 1.00
N ASN A 208 -35.27 1.46 2.18
CA ASN A 208 -35.08 0.60 3.34
C ASN A 208 -34.37 -0.73 2.96
N MET A 209 -34.93 -1.87 3.38
CA MET A 209 -34.36 -3.20 3.20
C MET A 209 -34.07 -3.56 1.74
N SER A 210 -34.79 -3.03 0.76
CA SER A 210 -34.52 -3.33 -0.66
C SER A 210 -33.08 -2.96 -1.05
N ALA A 211 -32.55 -1.84 -0.54
CA ALA A 211 -31.18 -1.43 -0.82
C ALA A 211 -30.14 -2.36 -0.17
N PHE A 212 -30.44 -2.94 0.99
CA PHE A 212 -29.56 -3.91 1.63
C PHE A 212 -29.62 -5.28 0.94
N VAL A 213 -30.82 -5.71 0.54
CA VAL A 213 -31.01 -6.96 -0.23
C VAL A 213 -30.27 -6.89 -1.56
N GLU A 214 -30.28 -5.74 -2.26
CA GLU A 214 -29.47 -5.56 -3.47
C GLU A 214 -27.97 -5.78 -3.24
N LEU A 215 -27.42 -5.32 -2.12
CA LEU A 215 -26.03 -5.59 -1.73
C LEU A 215 -25.83 -7.09 -1.47
N GLN A 216 -26.71 -7.71 -0.68
CA GLN A 216 -26.62 -9.13 -0.35
C GLN A 216 -26.69 -10.03 -1.59
N GLU A 217 -27.56 -9.73 -2.56
CA GLU A 217 -27.64 -10.44 -3.85
C GLU A 217 -26.35 -10.28 -4.67
N GLN A 218 -25.71 -9.11 -4.64
CA GLN A 218 -24.40 -8.92 -5.27
C GLN A 218 -23.31 -9.77 -4.59
N GLU A 219 -23.37 -9.92 -3.26
CA GLU A 219 -22.45 -10.81 -2.52
C GLU A 219 -22.66 -12.29 -2.88
N PHE A 220 -23.92 -12.74 -2.97
CA PHE A 220 -24.25 -14.10 -3.44
C PHE A 220 -23.74 -14.33 -4.86
N ALA A 221 -23.97 -13.41 -5.79
CA ALA A 221 -23.46 -13.50 -7.15
C ALA A 221 -21.92 -13.50 -7.20
N ALA A 222 -21.26 -12.78 -6.29
CA ALA A 222 -19.81 -12.76 -6.18
C ALA A 222 -19.22 -14.07 -5.64
N ALA A 223 -20.01 -14.91 -4.96
CA ALA A 223 -19.54 -16.21 -4.47
C ALA A 223 -19.06 -17.12 -5.60
N ALA A 224 -19.68 -17.04 -6.79
CA ALA A 224 -19.21 -17.75 -7.99
C ALA A 224 -17.80 -17.33 -8.45
N ARG A 225 -17.31 -16.17 -7.99
CA ARG A 225 -15.95 -15.66 -8.23
C ARG A 225 -15.02 -15.84 -7.02
N GLY A 226 -15.45 -16.57 -5.99
CA GLY A 226 -14.67 -16.88 -4.79
C GLY A 226 -14.87 -15.94 -3.61
N PHE A 227 -15.88 -15.05 -3.61
CA PHE A 227 -16.22 -14.25 -2.43
C PHE A 227 -16.88 -15.12 -1.34
N THR A 228 -16.42 -15.03 -0.10
CA THR A 228 -16.85 -15.93 1.00
C THR A 228 -17.57 -15.22 2.15
N ALA A 229 -17.44 -13.90 2.28
CA ALA A 229 -17.90 -13.16 3.44
C ALA A 229 -19.43 -13.03 3.57
N VAL A 230 -20.21 -13.51 2.58
CA VAL A 230 -21.65 -13.78 2.74
C VAL A 230 -21.90 -14.58 4.03
N LYS A 231 -21.05 -15.58 4.29
CA LYS A 231 -21.03 -16.40 5.50
C LYS A 231 -20.13 -15.76 6.55
N HIS A 232 -20.57 -14.64 7.07
CA HIS A 232 -19.78 -13.77 7.94
C HIS A 232 -19.39 -14.43 9.27
N GLN A 233 -20.17 -15.39 9.81
CA GLN A 233 -19.80 -16.12 11.03
C GLN A 233 -18.57 -17.00 10.78
N ARG A 234 -18.61 -17.79 9.70
CA ARG A 234 -17.44 -18.55 9.25
C ARG A 234 -16.24 -17.64 8.97
N GLU A 235 -16.45 -16.53 8.26
CA GLU A 235 -15.39 -15.64 7.80
C GLU A 235 -14.57 -15.06 8.96
N VAL A 236 -15.22 -14.73 10.09
CA VAL A 236 -14.53 -14.23 11.30
C VAL A 236 -14.02 -15.33 12.23
N GLY A 237 -14.13 -16.60 11.81
CA GLY A 237 -13.50 -17.73 12.50
C GLY A 237 -14.37 -18.46 13.52
N THR A 238 -15.71 -18.35 13.46
CA THR A 238 -16.59 -19.09 14.39
C THR A 238 -16.29 -20.60 14.39
N GLY A 239 -16.14 -21.21 13.21
CA GLY A 239 -15.79 -22.63 13.10
C GLY A 239 -14.39 -22.97 13.64
N TYR A 240 -13.44 -22.03 13.60
CA TYR A 240 -12.13 -22.21 14.22
C TYR A 240 -12.25 -22.28 15.74
N PHE A 241 -13.02 -21.37 16.35
CA PHE A 241 -13.23 -21.37 17.81
C PHE A 241 -14.09 -22.54 18.29
N ASP A 242 -15.00 -23.05 17.46
CA ASP A 242 -15.71 -24.30 17.74
C ASP A 242 -14.75 -25.48 17.81
N ALA A 243 -13.80 -25.60 16.86
CA ALA A 243 -12.79 -26.64 16.88
C ALA A 243 -11.88 -26.54 18.12
N VAL A 244 -11.45 -25.33 18.49
CA VAL A 244 -10.70 -25.10 19.73
C VAL A 244 -11.50 -25.57 20.95
N THR A 245 -12.78 -25.22 21.03
CA THR A 245 -13.67 -25.62 22.12
C THR A 245 -13.80 -27.14 22.20
N GLN A 246 -14.00 -27.80 21.06
CA GLN A 246 -14.12 -29.26 21.03
C GLN A 246 -12.82 -29.94 21.43
N VAL A 247 -11.65 -29.43 21.04
CA VAL A 247 -10.36 -29.98 21.50
C VAL A 247 -10.22 -29.84 23.01
N VAL A 248 -10.47 -28.65 23.57
CA VAL A 248 -10.37 -28.39 25.01
C VAL A 248 -11.32 -29.26 25.82
N GLN A 249 -12.52 -29.53 25.31
CA GLN A 249 -13.57 -30.29 26.00
C GLN A 249 -13.63 -31.77 25.57
N GLY A 250 -12.59 -32.28 24.90
CA GLY A 250 -12.50 -33.68 24.51
C GLY A 250 -13.63 -34.17 23.60
N GLY A 251 -14.13 -33.30 22.72
CA GLY A 251 -15.20 -33.59 21.75
C GLY A 251 -16.61 -33.62 22.34
N LYS A 252 -16.79 -33.13 23.58
CA LYS A 252 -18.06 -33.25 24.32
C LYS A 252 -18.81 -31.93 24.47
N SER A 253 -18.33 -30.84 23.86
CA SER A 253 -18.98 -29.55 23.99
C SER A 253 -20.36 -29.56 23.35
N SER A 254 -21.37 -29.12 24.10
CA SER A 254 -22.73 -28.89 23.64
C SER A 254 -23.00 -27.41 23.29
N THR A 255 -21.99 -26.55 23.38
CA THR A 255 -22.13 -25.09 23.23
C THR A 255 -21.28 -24.53 22.07
N THR A 256 -21.03 -25.34 21.04
CA THR A 256 -20.46 -24.83 19.78
C THR A 256 -21.46 -23.92 19.07
N ALA A 257 -20.97 -22.90 18.38
CA ALA A 257 -21.78 -21.79 17.90
C ALA A 257 -22.30 -21.97 16.47
N LEU A 258 -21.55 -22.66 15.58
CA LEU A 258 -21.92 -22.71 14.16
C LEU A 258 -23.12 -23.64 13.91
N HIS A 259 -23.15 -24.81 14.55
CA HIS A 259 -24.25 -25.76 14.38
C HIS A 259 -25.57 -25.20 14.94
N GLY A 260 -26.62 -25.17 14.11
CA GLY A 260 -27.91 -24.58 14.49
C GLY A 260 -27.94 -23.06 14.47
N SER A 261 -26.93 -22.41 13.87
CA SER A 261 -26.97 -20.97 13.57
C SER A 261 -27.84 -20.68 12.35
N THR A 262 -28.31 -19.43 12.21
CA THR A 262 -29.02 -19.00 10.99
C THR A 262 -28.14 -19.09 9.75
N GLU A 263 -26.82 -18.96 9.89
CA GLU A 263 -25.87 -19.20 8.80
C GLU A 263 -25.88 -20.67 8.35
N ASP A 264 -25.87 -21.62 9.29
CA ASP A 264 -25.99 -23.07 9.03
C ASP A 264 -27.30 -23.41 8.29
N GLU A 265 -28.40 -22.78 8.69
CA GLU A 265 -29.73 -23.08 8.16
C GLU A 265 -30.05 -22.40 6.82
N GLN A 266 -29.61 -21.16 6.60
CA GLN A 266 -30.11 -20.33 5.50
C GLN A 266 -29.07 -20.10 4.39
N PHE A 267 -27.78 -20.40 4.63
CA PHE A 267 -26.70 -20.07 3.69
C PHE A 267 -25.94 -21.30 3.17
N PHE A 268 -26.22 -22.51 3.65
CA PHE A 268 -25.66 -23.74 3.08
C PHE A 268 -26.63 -24.37 2.09
N ASP A 269 -26.26 -24.37 0.81
CA ASP A 269 -26.94 -25.17 -0.22
C ASP A 269 -26.76 -26.66 0.11
N ALA A 270 -27.83 -27.31 0.59
CA ALA A 270 -27.96 -28.73 0.95
C ALA A 270 -26.83 -29.31 1.82
N LYS A 271 -27.18 -29.65 3.07
CA LYS A 271 -26.35 -30.35 4.08
C LYS A 271 -25.23 -31.20 3.45
N GLN A 272 -23.99 -30.69 3.46
CA GLN A 272 -22.82 -31.54 3.19
C GLN A 272 -22.76 -32.61 4.29
N PRO A 273 -22.58 -33.90 3.95
CA PRO A 273 -22.50 -34.95 4.95
C PRO A 273 -21.29 -34.71 5.84
N ALA A 274 -21.51 -34.81 7.16
CA ALA A 274 -20.49 -34.58 8.18
C ALA A 274 -19.23 -35.40 7.88
N LEU A 275 -18.06 -34.72 7.89
CA LEU A 275 -16.77 -35.39 7.83
C LEU A 275 -16.66 -36.29 9.07
N LYS A 276 -16.67 -37.62 8.87
CA LYS A 276 -16.35 -38.57 9.94
C LYS A 276 -14.88 -38.40 10.29
N LEU A 277 -14.60 -37.77 11.44
CA LEU A 277 -13.30 -37.89 12.08
C LEU A 277 -13.06 -39.38 12.38
N ALA A 278 -11.97 -39.92 11.84
CA ALA A 278 -11.53 -41.27 12.13
C ALA A 278 -11.08 -41.32 13.59
N VAL A 279 -11.99 -41.73 14.48
CA VAL A 279 -11.62 -42.14 15.83
C VAL A 279 -10.95 -43.51 15.69
N GLY A 280 -9.63 -43.54 15.86
CA GLY A 280 -8.90 -44.80 15.98
C GLY A 280 -9.46 -45.59 17.15
N GLN A 281 -10.06 -46.74 16.84
CA GLN A 281 -10.33 -47.77 17.84
C GLN A 281 -9.01 -48.45 18.14
N ASN A 282 -8.46 -48.19 19.32
CA ASN A 282 -7.53 -49.12 19.96
C ASN A 282 -8.38 -50.12 20.73
N ASP A 283 -8.42 -51.36 20.25
CA ASP A 283 -8.46 -52.61 21.02
C ASP A 283 -7.73 -53.70 20.20
#